data_AF-A0A2T4Z213-F1
#
_entry.id   AF-A0A2T4Z213-F1
#
_cell.length_a   1.000
_cell.length_b   1.000
_cell.length_c   1.000
_cell.angle_alpha   90.00
_cell.angle_beta   90.00
_cell.angle_gamma   90.00
#
_symmetry.space_group_name_H-M   'P 1'
#
loop_
_entity.id
_entity.type
_entity.pdbx_description
1 polymer ?
#
loop_
_entity_poly.entity_id
_entity_poly.type
_entity_poly.pdbx_seq_one_letter_code
_entity_poly.pdbx_strand_id
1 'polypeptide(L)'
;MMSRKRIKSDRLTGRASNALPFFAEIGTSYKSLEVDEYYGRNDASQGFRPDPKPIIHESEASIFMKATGIVRRIDDLGRVVIPKEIRRTLRIREGDPLEIFVDRDGEVILKKYSPIGELSDFAKEYAESLYESLYHVTLICDRDTVIAVAGASKKEYLDKPVGSIVETCMDQRKPHLEANPTHTELIRDLSEAYESFIIAPINAGGDPIGAVILLSKKEGTKMGDVEVKVANTAASFLGKQMEQ
;
A
#
# COMPACT_ATOMS: atom_id res chain seq x y z
N MET A 1 19.89 -10.78 -40.33
CA MET A 1 18.95 -11.86 -40.73
C MET A 1 18.39 -12.46 -39.45
N MET A 2 17.25 -11.93 -38.98
CA MET A 2 16.63 -12.31 -37.70
C MET A 2 15.87 -13.63 -37.86
N SER A 3 16.18 -14.63 -37.03
CA SER A 3 15.47 -15.90 -36.97
C SER A 3 14.60 -15.96 -35.72
N ARG A 4 13.29 -15.74 -35.87
CA ARG A 4 12.29 -15.94 -34.81
C ARG A 4 12.04 -17.44 -34.62
N LYS A 5 12.44 -18.03 -33.49
CA LYS A 5 11.99 -19.37 -33.09
C LYS A 5 10.82 -19.25 -32.11
N ARG A 6 9.64 -19.75 -32.52
CA ARG A 6 8.51 -20.05 -31.61
C ARG A 6 8.85 -21.33 -30.84
N ILE A 7 8.86 -21.26 -29.51
CA ILE A 7 8.90 -22.45 -28.65
C ILE A 7 7.45 -22.83 -28.35
N LYS A 8 7.03 -24.04 -28.76
CA LYS A 8 5.74 -24.63 -28.41
C LYS A 8 5.80 -25.19 -26.99
N SER A 9 4.69 -25.11 -26.27
CA SER A 9 4.49 -25.73 -24.97
C SER A 9 4.34 -27.24 -25.10
N ASP A 10 5.30 -27.99 -24.56
CA ASP A 10 5.16 -29.43 -24.36
C ASP A 10 4.91 -29.75 -22.88
N ARG A 11 3.92 -30.63 -22.68
CA ARG A 11 3.50 -31.17 -21.39
C ARG A 11 4.66 -31.93 -20.75
N LEU A 12 4.97 -31.60 -19.51
CA LEU A 12 5.74 -32.48 -18.62
C LEU A 12 4.88 -32.88 -17.42
N THR A 13 4.51 -34.15 -17.43
CA THR A 13 3.93 -34.93 -16.34
C THR A 13 5.03 -35.31 -15.34
N GLY A 14 4.87 -35.00 -14.06
CA GLY A 14 5.75 -35.46 -12.98
C GLY A 14 5.22 -35.08 -11.59
N ARG A 15 4.96 -36.09 -10.76
CA ARG A 15 4.31 -36.06 -9.43
C ARG A 15 5.07 -35.27 -8.35
N ALA A 16 4.33 -34.51 -7.53
CA ALA A 16 4.49 -34.34 -6.08
C ALA A 16 3.23 -33.65 -5.51
N SER A 17 2.29 -34.40 -4.94
CA SER A 17 2.01 -34.52 -3.48
C SER A 17 1.28 -33.33 -2.84
N ASN A 18 -0.02 -33.54 -2.61
CA ASN A 18 -0.90 -32.96 -1.58
C ASN A 18 -0.75 -31.47 -1.18
N ALA A 19 -1.59 -30.63 -1.79
CA ALA A 19 -2.30 -29.56 -1.10
C ALA A 19 -3.64 -29.32 -1.82
N LEU A 20 -4.74 -29.29 -1.06
CA LEU A 20 -6.09 -28.98 -1.56
C LEU A 20 -6.18 -27.52 -2.07
N PRO A 21 -7.09 -27.22 -3.00
CA PRO A 21 -7.18 -25.92 -3.67
C PRO A 21 -8.07 -24.97 -2.86
N PHE A 22 -7.56 -23.80 -2.48
CA PHE A 22 -8.39 -22.70 -2.00
C PHE A 22 -7.82 -21.35 -2.45
N PHE A 23 -7.77 -21.15 -3.77
CA PHE A 23 -7.68 -19.82 -4.36
C PHE A 23 -8.58 -19.80 -5.60
N ALA A 24 -9.85 -19.51 -5.36
CA ALA A 24 -10.74 -19.00 -6.39
C ALA A 24 -10.73 -17.47 -6.29
N GLU A 25 -10.55 -16.84 -7.46
CA GLU A 25 -10.95 -15.47 -7.78
C GLU A 25 -10.20 -14.30 -7.14
N ILE A 26 -8.96 -14.07 -7.58
CA ILE A 26 -8.58 -12.75 -8.09
C ILE A 26 -7.65 -12.98 -9.29
N GLY A 27 -8.19 -12.83 -10.50
CA GLY A 27 -7.42 -13.00 -11.73
C GLY A 27 -6.50 -11.81 -11.97
N THR A 28 -5.27 -11.88 -11.45
CA THR A 28 -4.17 -10.99 -11.86
C THR A 28 -3.33 -11.75 -12.88
N SER A 29 -3.59 -11.54 -14.18
CA SER A 29 -2.76 -12.11 -15.24
C SER A 29 -1.59 -11.17 -15.51
N TYR A 30 -0.40 -11.52 -15.01
CA TYR A 30 0.84 -10.84 -15.41
C TYR A 30 1.11 -11.09 -16.89
N LYS A 31 1.11 -10.04 -17.70
CA LYS A 31 1.59 -10.11 -19.08
C LYS A 31 3.10 -10.39 -19.02
N SER A 32 3.54 -11.42 -19.72
CA SER A 32 4.95 -11.80 -19.86
C SER A 32 5.79 -10.58 -20.23
N LEU A 33 6.76 -10.25 -19.36
CA LEU A 33 7.77 -9.21 -19.56
C LEU A 33 8.56 -9.51 -20.85
N GLU A 34 8.50 -8.60 -21.83
CA GLU A 34 9.48 -8.58 -22.92
C GLU A 34 10.74 -7.89 -22.38
N VAL A 35 11.82 -8.66 -22.26
CA VAL A 35 13.15 -8.16 -21.88
C VAL A 35 13.93 -7.97 -23.18
N ASP A 36 14.09 -6.72 -23.63
CA ASP A 36 15.00 -6.40 -24.73
C ASP A 36 16.42 -6.22 -24.19
N GLU A 37 17.30 -7.21 -24.40
CA GLU A 37 18.73 -7.08 -24.14
C GLU A 37 19.40 -6.30 -25.30
N TYR A 38 19.62 -5.00 -25.11
CA TYR A 38 20.38 -4.19 -26.06
C TYR A 38 21.89 -4.38 -25.83
N TYR A 39 22.53 -5.26 -26.62
CA TYR A 39 23.99 -5.35 -26.65
C TYR A 39 24.58 -4.22 -27.50
N GLY A 40 25.00 -3.14 -26.85
CA GLY A 40 25.93 -2.18 -27.45
C GLY A 40 27.27 -2.86 -27.76
N ARG A 41 27.78 -2.72 -28.99
CA ARG A 41 29.15 -3.15 -29.33
C ARG A 41 30.15 -2.30 -28.56
N ASN A 42 30.96 -2.90 -27.69
CA ASN A 42 32.09 -2.21 -27.08
C ASN A 42 33.43 -2.89 -27.42
N ASP A 43 34.36 -2.03 -27.79
CA ASP A 43 35.80 -2.23 -27.92
C ASP A 43 36.40 -2.71 -26.59
N ALA A 44 37.40 -3.58 -26.66
CA ALA A 44 37.90 -4.39 -25.57
C ALA A 44 39.19 -3.81 -24.98
N SER A 45 39.07 -2.85 -24.05
CA SER A 45 40.12 -2.56 -23.07
C SER A 45 39.54 -1.75 -21.92
N GLN A 46 39.87 -2.15 -20.68
CA GLN A 46 39.48 -1.59 -19.35
C GLN A 46 38.46 -2.45 -18.59
N GLY A 47 38.85 -2.80 -17.36
CA GLY A 47 38.17 -3.76 -16.48
C GLY A 47 36.95 -3.20 -15.74
N PHE A 48 36.26 -4.13 -15.08
CA PHE A 48 35.03 -3.94 -14.29
C PHE A 48 33.77 -3.69 -15.13
N ARG A 49 33.03 -4.76 -15.42
CA ARG A 49 31.67 -4.69 -15.96
C ARG A 49 30.70 -4.57 -14.77
N PRO A 50 29.94 -3.49 -14.60
CA PRO A 50 28.77 -3.54 -13.74
C PRO A 50 27.72 -4.43 -14.42
N ASP A 51 27.08 -5.32 -13.66
CA ASP A 51 25.92 -6.06 -14.15
C ASP A 51 24.86 -5.05 -14.66
N PRO A 52 24.23 -5.29 -15.82
CA PRO A 52 23.18 -4.40 -16.31
C PRO A 52 22.04 -4.39 -15.29
N LYS A 53 21.81 -3.25 -14.64
CA LYS A 53 20.62 -3.07 -13.81
C LYS A 53 19.42 -3.06 -14.76
N PRO A 54 18.41 -3.92 -14.55
CA PRO A 54 17.17 -3.81 -15.28
C PRO A 54 16.57 -2.43 -15.00
N ILE A 55 16.37 -1.65 -16.06
CA ILE A 55 15.52 -0.46 -15.99
C ILE A 55 14.10 -1.00 -15.95
N ILE A 56 13.52 -1.03 -14.76
CA ILE A 56 12.12 -1.39 -14.58
C ILE A 56 11.33 -0.16 -15.03
N HIS A 57 10.77 -0.21 -16.24
CA HIS A 57 9.64 0.65 -16.54
C HIS A 57 8.48 0.15 -15.68
N GLU A 58 8.13 0.89 -14.63
CA GLU A 58 6.87 0.69 -13.91
C GLU A 58 5.74 0.89 -14.92
N SER A 59 5.24 -0.22 -15.46
CA SER A 59 4.10 -0.22 -16.35
C SER A 59 2.89 0.25 -15.53
N GLU A 60 2.33 1.40 -15.90
CA GLU A 60 1.01 1.82 -15.44
C GLU A 60 0.06 0.61 -15.51
N ALA A 61 -0.56 0.29 -14.38
CA ALA A 61 -1.54 -0.77 -14.30
C ALA A 61 -2.65 -0.48 -15.32
N SER A 62 -2.69 -1.26 -16.40
CA SER A 62 -3.80 -1.22 -17.36
C SER A 62 -5.08 -1.56 -16.60
N ILE A 63 -5.94 -0.57 -16.37
CA ILE A 63 -7.23 -0.75 -15.69
C ILE A 63 -8.07 -1.68 -16.55
N PHE A 64 -8.17 -2.95 -16.14
CA PHE A 64 -9.11 -3.89 -16.76
C PHE A 64 -10.52 -3.45 -16.35
N MET A 65 -11.21 -2.74 -17.23
CA MET A 65 -12.61 -2.36 -17.02
C MET A 65 -13.47 -3.63 -17.00
N LYS A 66 -13.93 -4.01 -15.80
CA LYS A 66 -14.95 -5.06 -15.63
C LYS A 66 -16.32 -4.41 -15.77
N ALA A 67 -17.07 -4.78 -16.81
CA ALA A 67 -18.46 -4.38 -16.94
C ALA A 67 -19.30 -5.05 -15.85
N THR A 68 -19.78 -4.27 -14.87
CA THR A 68 -20.67 -4.78 -13.81
C THR A 68 -22.12 -4.92 -14.27
N GLY A 69 -22.49 -4.28 -15.39
CA GLY A 69 -23.85 -4.29 -15.92
C GLY A 69 -24.87 -3.50 -15.07
N ILE A 70 -24.42 -2.79 -14.04
CA ILE A 70 -25.30 -2.08 -13.11
C ILE A 70 -25.65 -0.70 -13.67
N VAL A 71 -26.94 -0.43 -13.85
CA VAL A 71 -27.45 0.87 -14.31
C VAL A 71 -28.02 1.65 -13.11
N ARG A 72 -27.63 2.91 -12.98
CA ARG A 72 -28.16 3.85 -11.98
C ARG A 72 -28.58 5.15 -12.64
N ARG A 73 -29.68 5.71 -12.13
CA ARG A 73 -30.16 7.03 -12.55
C ARG A 73 -29.43 8.10 -11.74
N ILE A 74 -29.15 9.21 -12.41
CA ILE A 74 -28.70 10.45 -11.79
C ILE A 74 -29.93 11.13 -11.18
N ASP A 75 -29.76 11.78 -10.04
CA ASP A 75 -30.82 12.60 -9.47
C ASP A 75 -30.87 14.02 -10.10
N ASP A 76 -31.69 14.89 -9.54
CA ASP A 76 -31.86 16.28 -9.99
C ASP A 76 -30.64 17.17 -9.74
N LEU A 77 -29.71 16.74 -8.86
CA LEU A 77 -28.51 17.47 -8.48
C LEU A 77 -27.23 16.94 -9.14
N GLY A 78 -27.32 15.88 -9.94
CA GLY A 78 -26.14 15.27 -10.58
C GLY A 78 -25.46 14.17 -9.77
N ARG A 79 -26.05 13.71 -8.66
CA ARG A 79 -25.48 12.65 -7.82
C ARG A 79 -25.79 11.27 -8.40
N VAL A 80 -24.81 10.37 -8.34
CA VAL A 80 -24.97 8.96 -8.68
C VAL A 80 -24.67 8.09 -7.47
N VAL A 81 -25.54 7.12 -7.21
CA VAL A 81 -25.37 6.20 -6.08
C VAL A 81 -24.44 5.06 -6.46
N ILE A 82 -23.30 4.93 -5.77
CA ILE A 82 -22.41 3.78 -5.90
C ILE A 82 -23.04 2.58 -5.16
N PRO A 83 -23.34 1.46 -5.86
CA PRO A 83 -23.88 0.25 -5.24
C PRO A 83 -23.03 -0.23 -4.05
N LYS A 84 -23.69 -0.78 -3.02
CA LYS A 84 -23.02 -1.28 -1.80
C LYS A 84 -21.95 -2.32 -2.11
N GLU A 85 -22.15 -3.13 -3.13
CA GLU A 85 -21.18 -4.15 -3.57
C GLU A 85 -19.87 -3.52 -4.03
N ILE A 86 -19.94 -2.57 -4.97
CA ILE A 86 -18.77 -1.84 -5.46
C ILE A 86 -18.08 -1.12 -4.30
N ARG A 87 -18.84 -0.47 -3.41
CA ARG A 87 -18.29 0.17 -2.22
C ARG A 87 -17.55 -0.80 -1.31
N ARG A 88 -18.08 -2.00 -1.07
CA ARG A 88 -17.41 -3.04 -0.26
C ARG A 88 -16.12 -3.51 -0.93
N THR A 89 -16.17 -3.83 -2.21
CA THR A 89 -15.01 -4.34 -2.96
C THR A 89 -13.89 -3.32 -3.03
N LEU A 90 -14.23 -2.04 -3.28
CA LEU A 90 -13.25 -0.94 -3.34
C LEU A 90 -12.98 -0.31 -1.96
N ARG A 91 -13.56 -0.85 -0.87
CA ARG A 91 -13.42 -0.29 0.49
C ARG A 91 -13.70 1.22 0.57
N ILE A 92 -14.75 1.67 -0.12
CA ILE A 92 -15.22 3.07 -0.10
C ILE A 92 -16.21 3.22 1.05
N ARG A 93 -15.81 4.01 2.04
CA ARG A 93 -16.60 4.33 3.24
C ARG A 93 -17.37 5.63 3.02
N GLU A 94 -18.29 5.93 3.94
CA GLU A 94 -18.98 7.22 3.92
C GLU A 94 -17.98 8.32 4.27
N GLY A 95 -17.98 9.41 3.49
CA GLY A 95 -17.01 10.51 3.61
C GLY A 95 -15.69 10.29 2.86
N ASP A 96 -15.43 9.09 2.32
CA ASP A 96 -14.19 8.86 1.55
C ASP A 96 -14.16 9.75 0.28
N PRO A 97 -13.07 10.50 0.05
CA PRO A 97 -12.92 11.30 -1.15
C PRO A 97 -12.68 10.41 -2.37
N LEU A 98 -13.32 10.77 -3.49
CA LEU A 98 -13.14 10.13 -4.78
C LEU A 98 -12.71 11.16 -5.81
N GLU A 99 -11.72 10.80 -6.61
CA GLU A 99 -11.25 11.60 -7.72
C GLU A 99 -12.02 11.25 -8.99
N ILE A 100 -12.43 12.27 -9.74
CA ILE A 100 -13.23 12.13 -10.96
C ILE A 100 -12.38 12.50 -12.16
N PHE A 101 -12.19 11.54 -13.06
CA PHE A 101 -11.56 11.75 -14.34
C PHE A 101 -12.59 11.63 -15.47
N VAL A 102 -12.35 12.37 -16.55
CA VAL A 102 -13.11 12.26 -17.78
C VAL A 102 -12.16 11.80 -18.89
N ASP A 103 -12.43 10.64 -19.48
CA ASP A 103 -11.65 10.16 -20.62
C ASP A 103 -12.09 10.85 -21.92
N ARG A 104 -11.28 10.71 -22.97
CA ARG A 104 -11.51 11.30 -24.30
C ARG A 104 -12.81 10.83 -24.95
N ASP A 105 -13.25 9.62 -24.61
CA ASP A 105 -14.50 9.02 -25.10
C ASP A 105 -15.73 9.44 -24.26
N GLY A 106 -15.55 10.34 -23.29
CA GLY A 106 -16.61 10.85 -22.42
C GLY A 106 -16.96 9.93 -21.25
N GLU A 107 -16.12 8.92 -20.98
CA GLU A 107 -16.27 8.05 -19.81
C GLU A 107 -15.92 8.78 -18.52
N VAL A 108 -16.71 8.56 -17.47
CA VAL A 108 -16.44 9.07 -16.13
C VAL A 108 -15.78 7.97 -15.30
N ILE A 109 -14.53 8.19 -14.90
CA ILE A 109 -13.75 7.24 -14.11
C ILE A 109 -13.65 7.77 -12.68
N LEU A 110 -14.07 6.95 -11.72
CA LEU A 110 -13.94 7.24 -10.29
C LEU A 110 -12.76 6.45 -9.72
N LYS A 111 -11.81 7.14 -9.08
CA LYS A 111 -10.71 6.53 -8.33
C LYS A 111 -10.77 6.93 -6.87
N LYS A 112 -10.24 6.09 -5.98
CA LYS A 112 -10.04 6.49 -4.58
C LYS A 112 -9.00 7.58 -4.55
N TYR A 113 -9.31 8.67 -3.85
CA TYR A 113 -8.32 9.69 -3.57
C TYR A 113 -7.54 9.26 -2.32
N SER A 114 -6.24 8.98 -2.48
CA SER A 114 -5.33 8.73 -1.36
C SER A 114 -4.24 9.81 -1.35
N PRO A 115 -4.48 10.95 -0.67
CA PRO A 115 -3.51 12.04 -0.65
C PRO A 115 -2.18 11.63 0.00
N ILE A 116 -2.23 10.68 0.93
CA ILE A 116 -1.04 10.09 1.55
C ILE A 116 -0.26 9.21 0.57
N GLY A 117 -0.92 8.48 -0.34
CA GLY A 117 -0.24 7.68 -1.36
C GLY A 117 0.64 8.54 -2.29
N GLU A 118 0.16 9.74 -2.63
CA GLU A 118 0.92 10.72 -3.42
C GLU A 118 2.12 11.30 -2.64
N LEU A 119 2.09 11.27 -1.30
CA LEU A 119 3.20 11.64 -0.43
C LEU A 119 4.11 10.47 -0.03
N SER A 120 4.04 9.33 -0.72
CA SER A 120 4.81 8.13 -0.34
C SER A 120 6.32 8.37 -0.13
N ASP A 121 6.96 9.15 -1.00
CA ASP A 121 8.39 9.52 -0.86
C ASP A 121 8.65 10.36 0.40
N PHE A 122 7.80 11.34 0.67
CA PHE A 122 7.90 12.18 1.87
C PHE A 122 7.61 11.39 3.15
N ALA A 123 6.57 10.55 3.14
CA ALA A 123 6.25 9.66 4.24
C ALA A 123 7.41 8.70 4.54
N LYS A 124 8.10 8.21 3.50
CA LYS A 124 9.29 7.38 3.66
C LYS A 124 10.43 8.12 4.36
N GLU A 125 10.79 9.32 3.90
CA GLU A 125 11.83 10.14 4.56
C GLU A 125 11.46 10.44 6.02
N TYR A 126 10.18 10.69 6.28
CA TYR A 126 9.70 10.99 7.62
C TYR A 126 9.71 9.77 8.53
N ALA A 127 9.31 8.60 8.02
CA ALA A 127 9.43 7.33 8.74
C ALA A 127 10.90 7.00 9.07
N GLU A 128 11.81 7.21 8.13
CA GLU A 128 13.26 7.04 8.33
C GLU A 128 13.78 7.96 9.45
N SER A 129 13.40 9.24 9.43
CA SER A 129 13.79 10.22 10.46
C SER A 129 13.29 9.86 11.87
N LEU A 130 12.05 9.35 11.97
CA LEU A 130 11.47 8.90 13.24
C LEU A 130 12.19 7.64 13.77
N TYR A 131 12.49 6.69 12.89
CA TYR A 131 13.25 5.50 13.25
C TYR A 131 14.67 5.84 13.71
N GLU A 132 15.38 6.76 13.04
CA GLU A 132 16.73 7.18 13.46
C GLU A 132 16.75 7.89 14.81
N SER A 133 15.65 8.56 15.16
CA SER A 133 15.52 9.29 16.42
C SER A 133 15.15 8.38 17.61
N LEU A 134 14.26 7.41 17.39
CA LEU A 134 13.67 6.60 18.46
C LEU A 134 14.12 5.14 18.46
N TYR A 135 14.68 4.64 17.36
CA TYR A 135 14.98 3.23 17.12
C TYR A 135 13.76 2.31 17.31
N HIS A 136 12.57 2.82 17.01
CA HIS A 136 11.32 2.06 16.98
C HIS A 136 10.86 1.90 15.53
N VAL A 137 10.42 0.68 15.20
CA VAL A 137 9.87 0.41 13.87
C VAL A 137 8.76 1.42 13.62
N THR A 138 8.88 2.15 12.52
CA THR A 138 7.95 3.21 12.16
C THR A 138 7.23 2.81 10.88
N LEU A 139 5.90 2.77 10.95
CA LEU A 139 5.04 2.56 9.80
C LEU A 139 4.19 3.81 9.60
N ILE A 140 3.98 4.20 8.35
CA ILE A 140 2.96 5.18 7.99
C ILE A 140 2.01 4.48 7.03
N CYS A 141 0.72 4.66 7.24
CA CYS A 141 -0.32 4.07 6.43
C CYS A 141 -1.33 5.12 5.99
N ASP A 142 -1.96 4.89 4.85
CA ASP A 142 -3.22 5.53 4.52
C ASP A 142 -4.38 4.75 5.16
N ARG A 143 -5.62 4.96 4.68
CA ARG A 143 -6.80 4.26 5.23
C ARG A 143 -6.86 2.76 4.92
N ASP A 144 -6.04 2.26 4.00
CA ASP A 144 -6.13 0.89 3.51
C ASP A 144 -4.83 0.11 3.70
N THR A 145 -3.68 0.72 3.45
CA THR A 145 -2.38 0.03 3.36
C THR A 145 -1.24 0.84 3.96
N VAL A 146 -0.17 0.15 4.33
CA VAL A 146 1.09 0.78 4.75
C VAL A 146 1.81 1.33 3.52
N ILE A 147 2.13 2.62 3.55
CA ILE A 147 2.77 3.34 2.46
C ILE A 147 4.25 3.63 2.73
N ALA A 148 4.69 3.58 4.00
CA ALA A 148 6.09 3.76 4.37
C ALA A 148 6.47 2.89 5.58
N VAL A 149 7.72 2.42 5.57
CA VAL A 149 8.28 1.49 6.56
C VAL A 149 9.73 1.87 6.85
N ALA A 150 10.07 2.03 8.14
CA ALA A 150 11.43 2.18 8.63
C ALA A 150 11.70 1.28 9.84
N GLY A 151 12.91 0.73 9.93
CA GLY A 151 13.31 -0.18 11.01
C GLY A 151 12.83 -1.64 10.89
N ALA A 152 12.06 -1.97 9.84
CA ALA A 152 11.56 -3.31 9.59
C ALA A 152 11.60 -3.70 8.10
N SER A 153 11.32 -4.97 7.81
CA SER A 153 11.31 -5.50 6.45
C SER A 153 10.20 -4.88 5.61
N LYS A 154 10.53 -4.17 4.54
CA LYS A 154 9.54 -3.63 3.59
C LYS A 154 8.65 -4.73 3.01
N LYS A 155 9.19 -5.91 2.75
CA LYS A 155 8.43 -7.06 2.21
C LYS A 155 7.30 -7.51 3.15
N GLU A 156 7.50 -7.31 4.44
CA GLU A 156 6.57 -7.74 5.49
C GLU A 156 5.43 -6.74 5.70
N TYR A 157 5.71 -5.44 5.56
CA TYR A 157 4.77 -4.37 5.92
C TYR A 157 4.29 -3.52 4.75
N LEU A 158 5.14 -3.16 3.79
CA LEU A 158 4.80 -2.24 2.71
C LEU A 158 3.69 -2.81 1.81
N ASP A 159 2.76 -1.96 1.41
CA ASP A 159 1.55 -2.28 0.62
C ASP A 159 0.65 -3.33 1.28
N LYS A 160 0.88 -3.65 2.56
CA LYS A 160 0.02 -4.59 3.29
C LYS A 160 -1.20 -3.88 3.85
N PRO A 161 -2.37 -4.54 3.83
CA PRO A 161 -3.58 -3.97 4.36
C PRO A 161 -3.49 -3.75 5.87
N VAL A 162 -3.96 -2.59 6.34
CA VAL A 162 -4.01 -2.29 7.77
C VAL A 162 -5.01 -3.19 8.50
N GLY A 163 -4.68 -3.52 9.75
CA GLY A 163 -5.50 -4.32 10.65
C GLY A 163 -6.65 -3.53 11.29
N SER A 164 -7.61 -4.24 11.87
CA SER A 164 -8.84 -3.67 12.41
C SER A 164 -8.60 -2.69 13.57
N ILE A 165 -7.55 -2.90 14.36
CA ILE A 165 -7.15 -1.99 15.44
C ILE A 165 -6.69 -0.63 14.91
N VAL A 166 -6.00 -0.60 13.77
CA VAL A 166 -5.56 0.63 13.10
C VAL A 166 -6.76 1.35 12.50
N GLU A 167 -7.66 0.63 11.83
CA GLU A 167 -8.92 1.18 11.32
C GLU A 167 -9.76 1.80 12.44
N THR A 168 -9.91 1.09 13.56
CA THR A 168 -10.66 1.58 14.73
C THR A 168 -10.02 2.83 15.33
N CYS A 169 -8.69 2.88 15.42
CA CYS A 169 -7.96 4.05 15.92
C CYS A 169 -8.18 5.28 15.02
N MET A 170 -8.12 5.10 13.70
CA MET A 170 -8.44 6.15 12.73
C MET A 170 -9.87 6.68 12.89
N ASP A 171 -10.85 5.79 12.96
CA ASP A 171 -12.27 6.18 13.10
C ASP A 171 -12.55 6.93 14.41
N GLN A 172 -11.90 6.51 15.50
CA GLN A 172 -11.97 7.18 16.81
C GLN A 172 -11.24 8.52 16.86
N ARG A 173 -10.34 8.80 15.88
CA ARG A 173 -9.51 10.02 15.80
C ARG A 173 -8.70 10.28 17.07
N LYS A 174 -8.36 9.22 17.82
CA LYS A 174 -7.59 9.29 19.06
C LYS A 174 -6.44 8.32 19.01
N PRO A 175 -5.26 8.70 19.52
CA PRO A 175 -4.12 7.80 19.57
C PRO A 175 -4.41 6.60 20.45
N HIS A 176 -3.96 5.43 20.03
CA HIS A 176 -4.06 4.19 20.76
C HIS A 176 -2.68 3.72 21.20
N LEU A 177 -2.43 3.72 22.51
CA LEU A 177 -1.20 3.27 23.14
C LEU A 177 -1.42 1.87 23.73
N GLU A 178 -0.58 0.93 23.33
CA GLU A 178 -0.41 -0.34 24.02
C GLU A 178 1.00 -0.38 24.64
N ALA A 179 1.04 -0.29 25.96
CA ALA A 179 2.29 -0.19 26.72
C ALA A 179 2.79 -1.53 27.26
N ASN A 180 1.99 -2.60 27.10
CA ASN A 180 2.30 -3.93 27.60
C ASN A 180 2.39 -4.95 26.46
N PRO A 181 3.12 -6.06 26.68
CA PRO A 181 3.22 -7.12 25.69
C PRO A 181 1.84 -7.65 25.29
N THR A 182 1.59 -7.69 23.98
CA THR A 182 0.31 -8.14 23.44
C THR A 182 0.51 -8.92 22.14
N HIS A 183 -0.53 -9.67 21.76
CA HIS A 183 -0.62 -10.31 20.46
C HIS A 183 -1.78 -9.68 19.70
N THR A 184 -1.48 -9.05 18.55
CA THR A 184 -2.50 -8.35 17.76
C THR A 184 -2.13 -8.30 16.29
N GLU A 185 -3.07 -7.84 15.48
CA GLU A 185 -2.95 -7.67 14.04
C GLU A 185 -2.92 -6.18 13.70
N LEU A 186 -1.73 -5.56 13.73
CA LEU A 186 -1.55 -4.20 13.21
C LEU A 186 -1.66 -4.19 11.68
N ILE A 187 -1.21 -5.28 11.06
CA ILE A 187 -1.38 -5.60 9.64
C ILE A 187 -2.35 -6.77 9.55
N ARG A 188 -3.29 -6.70 8.61
CA ARG A 188 -4.32 -7.73 8.45
C ARG A 188 -3.69 -9.07 8.08
N ASP A 189 -4.24 -10.13 8.67
CA ASP A 189 -3.78 -11.51 8.50
C ASP A 189 -2.33 -11.75 8.97
N LEU A 190 -1.74 -10.79 9.70
CA LEU A 190 -0.40 -10.88 10.29
C LEU A 190 -0.52 -10.68 11.80
N SER A 191 -0.74 -11.77 12.51
CA SER A 191 -0.80 -11.80 13.97
C SER A 191 0.61 -11.90 14.55
N GLU A 192 1.04 -10.88 15.29
CA GLU A 192 2.40 -10.82 15.85
C GLU A 192 2.39 -10.47 17.33
N ALA A 193 3.46 -10.87 18.01
CA ALA A 193 3.75 -10.41 19.36
C ALA A 193 4.48 -9.06 19.29
N TYR A 194 3.94 -8.08 20.02
CA TYR A 194 4.56 -6.76 20.20
C TYR A 194 4.79 -6.54 21.70
N GLU A 195 5.91 -5.91 22.04
CA GLU A 195 6.20 -5.50 23.41
C GLU A 195 5.39 -4.24 23.76
N SER A 196 5.33 -3.29 22.82
CA SER A 196 4.53 -2.08 22.92
C SER A 196 4.40 -1.39 21.55
N PHE A 197 3.34 -0.61 21.37
CA PHE A 197 3.14 0.21 20.17
C PHE A 197 2.23 1.41 20.44
N ILE A 198 2.31 2.41 19.57
CA ILE A 198 1.41 3.56 19.50
C ILE A 198 0.92 3.74 18.08
N ILE A 199 -0.39 3.92 17.92
CA ILE A 199 -1.04 4.29 16.67
C ILE A 199 -1.54 5.72 16.84
N ALA A 200 -1.09 6.65 16.00
CA ALA A 200 -1.53 8.04 15.99
C ALA A 200 -2.23 8.34 14.65
N PRO A 201 -3.54 8.64 14.65
CA PRO A 201 -4.27 8.89 13.41
C PRO A 201 -3.88 10.24 12.78
N ILE A 202 -3.68 10.22 11.47
CA ILE A 202 -3.43 11.40 10.64
C ILE A 202 -4.79 11.94 10.21
N ASN A 203 -5.13 13.14 10.68
CA ASN A 203 -6.39 13.79 10.39
C ASN A 203 -6.13 15.04 9.53
N ALA A 204 -6.86 15.20 8.44
CA ALA A 204 -6.84 16.40 7.58
C ALA A 204 -8.28 16.84 7.32
N GLY A 205 -8.59 18.12 7.52
CA GLY A 205 -9.95 18.66 7.35
C GLY A 205 -11.01 18.03 8.26
N GLY A 206 -10.60 17.32 9.32
CA GLY A 206 -11.51 16.56 10.20
C GLY A 206 -11.70 15.09 9.81
N ASP A 207 -11.16 14.66 8.68
CA ASP A 207 -11.23 13.29 8.19
C ASP A 207 -9.94 12.53 8.47
N PRO A 208 -10.01 11.31 9.03
CA PRO A 208 -8.83 10.47 9.20
C PRO A 208 -8.40 9.95 7.83
N ILE A 209 -7.18 10.28 7.41
CA ILE A 209 -6.64 9.92 6.10
C ILE A 209 -5.58 8.84 6.18
N GLY A 210 -5.09 8.53 7.38
CA GLY A 210 -4.06 7.52 7.62
C GLY A 210 -3.67 7.43 9.09
N ALA A 211 -2.55 6.77 9.38
CA ALA A 211 -1.97 6.74 10.72
C ALA A 211 -0.43 6.61 10.69
N VAL A 212 0.20 7.15 11.73
CA VAL A 212 1.59 6.89 12.09
C VAL A 212 1.60 5.82 13.18
N ILE A 213 2.41 4.78 13.00
CA ILE A 213 2.53 3.67 13.95
C ILE A 213 3.99 3.56 14.37
N LEU A 214 4.25 3.63 15.67
CA LEU A 214 5.55 3.25 16.25
C LEU A 214 5.37 1.94 17.00
N LEU A 215 6.22 0.96 16.75
CA LEU A 215 6.14 -0.35 17.40
C LEU A 215 7.52 -0.88 17.81
N SER A 216 7.53 -1.70 18.85
CA SER A 216 8.69 -2.49 19.26
C SER A 216 8.31 -3.93 19.54
N LYS A 217 9.13 -4.86 19.05
CA LYS A 217 9.08 -6.29 19.39
C LYS A 217 10.16 -6.67 20.42
N LYS A 218 11.00 -5.72 20.85
CA LYS A 218 12.12 -5.97 21.74
C LYS A 218 11.66 -5.93 23.19
N GLU A 219 11.86 -7.03 23.89
CA GLU A 219 11.53 -7.20 25.31
C GLU A 219 12.02 -6.02 26.17
N GLY A 220 11.13 -5.53 27.05
CA GLY A 220 11.39 -4.41 27.95
C GLY A 220 11.32 -3.02 27.32
N THR A 221 11.08 -2.91 26.01
CA THR A 221 10.86 -1.62 25.35
C THR A 221 9.45 -1.12 25.63
N LYS A 222 9.30 0.05 26.24
CA LYS A 222 8.00 0.65 26.54
C LYS A 222 7.80 1.92 25.71
N MET A 223 6.61 2.03 25.13
CA MET A 223 6.09 3.29 24.60
C MET A 223 5.53 4.11 25.76
N GLY A 224 5.92 5.38 25.85
CA GLY A 224 5.48 6.32 26.88
C GLY A 224 5.10 7.68 26.29
N ASP A 225 5.14 8.71 27.15
CA ASP A 225 4.71 10.06 26.78
C ASP A 225 5.53 10.67 25.64
N VAL A 226 6.80 10.28 25.51
CA VAL A 226 7.68 10.76 24.44
C VAL A 226 7.20 10.25 23.10
N GLU A 227 7.02 8.94 22.96
CA GLU A 227 6.60 8.29 21.73
C GLU A 227 5.19 8.71 21.33
N VAL A 228 4.30 8.89 22.31
CA VAL A 228 2.96 9.44 22.07
C VAL A 228 3.03 10.86 21.51
N LYS A 229 3.84 11.74 22.09
CA LYS A 229 3.99 13.12 21.60
C LYS A 229 4.64 13.17 20.23
N VAL A 230 5.65 12.34 19.99
CA VAL A 230 6.33 12.26 18.68
C VAL A 230 5.36 11.75 17.62
N ALA A 231 4.66 10.64 17.86
CA ALA A 231 3.69 10.07 16.92
C ALA A 231 2.56 11.06 16.61
N ASN A 232 2.01 11.74 17.62
CA ASN A 232 0.97 12.76 17.42
C ASN A 232 1.48 13.99 16.66
N THR A 233 2.72 14.41 16.93
CA THR A 233 3.35 15.54 16.21
C THR A 233 3.55 15.17 14.75
N ALA A 234 4.05 13.96 14.50
CA ALA A 234 4.22 13.44 13.16
C ALA A 234 2.88 13.36 12.41
N ALA A 235 1.85 12.79 13.06
CA ALA A 235 0.53 12.67 12.47
C ALA A 235 -0.13 14.02 12.19
N SER A 236 -0.01 14.98 13.11
CA SER A 236 -0.52 16.34 12.92
C SER A 236 0.22 17.08 11.80
N PHE A 237 1.53 16.89 11.69
CA PHE A 237 2.33 17.51 10.64
C PHE A 237 1.96 16.95 9.25
N LEU A 238 1.87 15.63 9.12
CA LEU A 238 1.40 14.98 7.89
C LEU A 238 -0.01 15.45 7.51
N GLY A 239 -0.94 15.54 8.48
CA GLY A 239 -2.29 16.04 8.23
C GLY A 239 -2.30 17.46 7.65
N LYS A 240 -1.47 18.36 8.17
CA LYS A 240 -1.34 19.74 7.66
C LYS A 240 -0.69 19.84 6.28
N GLN A 241 0.17 18.90 5.92
CA GLN A 241 0.73 18.85 4.56
C GLN A 241 -0.34 18.44 3.53
N MET A 242 -1.42 17.81 3.98
CA MET A 242 -2.51 17.35 3.11
C MET A 242 -3.62 18.38 2.93
N GLU A 243 -3.58 19.46 3.70
CA GLU A 243 -4.48 20.61 3.57
C GLU A 243 -3.90 21.73 2.69
N GLN A 244 -2.64 21.61 2.27
CA GLN A 244 -1.91 22.63 1.49
C GLN A 244 -1.95 22.37 -0.02
#